data_AF-A0A955YQD6-F1
#
_entry.id   AF-A0A955YQD6-F1
#
_cell.length_a   1.000
_cell.length_b   1.000
_cell.length_c   1.000
_cell.angle_alpha   90.00
_cell.angle_beta   90.00
_cell.angle_gamma   90.00
#
_symmetry.space_group_name_H-M   'P 1'
#
loop_
_entity.id
_entity.type
_entity.pdbx_description
1 polymer ?
#
loop_
_entity_poly.entity_id
_entity_poly.type
_entity_poly.pdbx_seq_one_letter_code
_entity_poly.pdbx_strand_id
1 'polypeptide(L)'
;HYDKVITTRTFDDRLDTIKHVADAGIHVCSGGILGLGEGESDRVSMLVTLATLTPHPESVPINALVAIKGTPLEDQPPVDPLDIVRVCAVARIMMPGAMVRLSAGRGEMGREAQMLAFMAGANSIFYGDQLLTTGNPAHEEDLALLKKAGMRALVPADREAGRPEASSEKLPATQAAQPVA
;
A
#
# COMPACT_ATOMS: atom_id res chain seq x y z
N HIS A 1 16.61 -5.59 9.02
CA HIS A 1 15.56 -6.37 9.71
C HIS A 1 14.98 -7.58 8.93
N TYR A 2 15.27 -7.78 7.64
CA TYR A 2 14.49 -8.70 6.78
C TYR A 2 14.50 -10.17 7.23
N ASP A 3 15.67 -10.71 7.57
CA ASP A 3 15.92 -12.09 8.01
C ASP A 3 15.24 -12.47 9.34
N LYS A 4 14.88 -11.47 10.15
CA LYS A 4 14.11 -11.65 11.39
C LYS A 4 12.62 -11.89 11.15
N VAL A 5 12.11 -11.48 9.99
CA VAL A 5 10.68 -11.57 9.64
C VAL A 5 10.43 -12.61 8.56
N ILE A 6 11.30 -12.69 7.54
CA ILE A 6 11.17 -13.61 6.42
C ILE A 6 12.44 -14.45 6.33
N THR A 7 12.29 -15.77 6.49
CA THR A 7 13.41 -16.73 6.47
C THR A 7 13.39 -17.66 5.26
N THR A 8 12.28 -17.76 4.54
CA THR A 8 12.10 -18.68 3.41
C THR A 8 12.63 -18.15 2.08
N ARG A 9 13.09 -16.89 2.06
CA ARG A 9 13.65 -16.17 0.90
C ARG A 9 14.66 -15.16 1.40
N THR A 10 15.61 -14.78 0.55
CA THR A 10 16.56 -13.71 0.87
C THR A 10 16.01 -12.34 0.50
N PHE A 11 16.70 -11.28 0.93
CA PHE A 11 16.41 -9.92 0.48
C PHE A 11 16.82 -9.74 -0.98
N ASP A 12 17.96 -10.31 -1.38
CA ASP A 12 18.47 -10.23 -2.75
C ASP A 12 17.52 -10.89 -3.76
N ASP A 13 16.87 -12.02 -3.39
CA ASP A 13 15.83 -12.65 -4.22
C ASP A 13 14.71 -11.66 -4.59
N ARG A 14 14.37 -10.73 -3.68
CA ARG A 14 13.35 -9.69 -3.92
C ARG A 14 13.86 -8.64 -4.88
N LEU A 15 15.10 -8.19 -4.71
CA LEU A 15 15.73 -7.19 -5.59
C LEU A 15 15.86 -7.73 -7.01
N ASP A 16 16.28 -9.00 -7.17
CA ASP A 16 16.34 -9.67 -8.46
C ASP A 16 14.97 -9.77 -9.11
N THR A 17 13.92 -10.10 -8.33
CA THR A 17 12.55 -10.12 -8.84
C THR A 17 12.11 -8.74 -9.33
N ILE A 18 12.37 -7.68 -8.56
CA ILE A 18 12.04 -6.30 -8.95
C ILE A 18 12.76 -5.93 -10.24
N LYS A 19 14.04 -6.26 -10.36
CA LYS A 19 14.83 -6.02 -11.56
C LYS A 19 14.24 -6.73 -12.78
N HIS A 20 13.90 -8.02 -12.67
CA HIS A 20 13.29 -8.75 -13.77
C HIS A 20 11.96 -8.13 -14.24
N VAL A 21 11.14 -7.64 -13.31
CA VAL A 21 9.86 -6.96 -13.63
C VAL A 21 10.13 -5.65 -14.36
N ALA A 22 11.10 -4.86 -13.90
CA ALA A 22 11.50 -3.61 -14.54
C ALA A 22 12.09 -3.84 -15.94
N ASP A 23 12.98 -4.83 -16.10
CA ASP A 23 13.58 -5.22 -17.38
C ASP A 23 12.53 -5.70 -18.39
N ALA A 24 11.42 -6.27 -17.91
CA ALA A 24 10.27 -6.65 -18.73
C ALA A 24 9.37 -5.46 -19.13
N GLY A 25 9.68 -4.23 -18.69
CA GLY A 25 8.89 -3.03 -18.98
C GLY A 25 7.56 -2.96 -18.22
N ILE A 26 7.44 -3.68 -17.11
CA ILE A 26 6.26 -3.69 -16.24
C ILE A 26 6.50 -2.73 -15.08
N HIS A 27 5.50 -1.88 -14.78
CA HIS A 27 5.56 -0.96 -13.64
C HIS A 27 5.71 -1.71 -12.32
N VAL A 28 6.68 -1.28 -11.52
CA VAL A 28 7.03 -1.85 -10.23
C VAL A 28 6.21 -1.17 -9.12
N CYS A 29 5.56 -2.00 -8.31
CA CYS A 29 4.96 -1.59 -7.04
C CYS A 29 5.75 -2.25 -5.91
N SER A 30 6.60 -1.49 -5.22
CA SER A 30 7.46 -2.00 -4.16
C SER A 30 7.57 -1.03 -3.00
N GLY A 31 7.42 -1.55 -1.78
CA GLY A 31 7.30 -0.76 -0.56
C GLY A 31 7.53 -1.64 0.66
N GLY A 32 6.92 -1.30 1.80
CA GLY A 32 7.10 -2.09 3.01
C GLY A 32 6.04 -1.91 4.08
N ILE A 33 6.35 -2.48 5.25
CA ILE A 33 5.48 -2.56 6.43
C ILE A 33 6.24 -1.97 7.61
N LEU A 34 5.61 -1.03 8.31
CA LEU A 34 6.09 -0.46 9.56
C LEU A 34 5.49 -1.21 10.75
N GLY A 35 6.24 -1.34 11.84
CA GLY A 35 5.76 -1.98 13.08
C GLY A 35 6.02 -3.47 13.17
N LEU A 36 6.92 -4.03 12.35
CA LEU A 36 7.38 -5.42 12.44
C LEU A 36 8.31 -5.66 13.65
N GLY A 37 8.67 -4.61 14.39
CA GLY A 37 9.73 -4.62 15.41
C GLY A 37 11.04 -4.01 14.89
N GLU A 38 11.00 -3.37 13.73
CA GLU A 38 12.12 -2.68 13.11
C GLU A 38 12.45 -1.35 13.81
N GLY A 39 13.72 -0.94 13.77
CA GLY A 39 14.14 0.38 14.25
C GLY A 39 14.00 1.46 13.18
N GLU A 40 14.17 2.73 13.55
CA GLU A 40 14.12 3.85 12.59
C GLU A 40 15.14 3.69 11.45
N SER A 41 16.35 3.22 11.76
CA SER A 41 17.39 2.95 10.76
C SER A 41 16.99 1.89 9.74
N ASP A 42 16.18 0.89 10.14
CA ASP A 42 15.66 -0.12 9.22
C ASP A 42 14.63 0.50 8.24
N ARG A 43 13.76 1.41 8.72
CA ARG A 43 12.80 2.14 7.88
C ARG A 43 13.50 3.02 6.86
N VAL A 44 14.55 3.74 7.30
CA VAL A 44 15.39 4.55 6.40
C VAL A 44 16.09 3.66 5.38
N SER A 45 16.68 2.55 5.80
CA SER A 45 17.36 1.59 4.91
C SER A 45 16.42 1.04 3.84
N MET A 46 15.17 0.73 4.19
CA MET A 46 14.14 0.33 3.22
C MET A 46 13.90 1.43 2.17
N LEU A 47 13.68 2.68 2.60
CA LEU A 47 13.44 3.79 1.66
C LEU A 47 14.65 4.10 0.78
N VAL A 48 15.86 4.08 1.35
CA VAL A 48 17.12 4.24 0.60
C VAL A 48 17.26 3.13 -0.43
N THR A 49 16.93 1.89 -0.08
CA THR A 49 16.98 0.77 -1.03
C THR A 49 16.04 1.02 -2.21
N LEU A 50 14.78 1.39 -1.95
CA LEU A 50 13.82 1.66 -3.02
C LEU A 50 14.23 2.86 -3.89
N ALA A 51 14.76 3.92 -3.29
CA ALA A 51 15.21 5.13 -3.98
C ALA A 51 16.55 4.96 -4.72
N THR A 52 17.25 3.83 -4.56
CA THR A 52 18.48 3.53 -5.30
C THR A 52 18.26 2.54 -6.44
N LEU A 53 17.04 2.00 -6.58
CA LEU A 53 16.65 1.19 -7.73
C LEU A 53 16.63 2.06 -9.01
N THR A 54 16.95 1.44 -10.15
CA THR A 54 16.88 2.12 -11.45
C THR A 54 16.05 1.26 -12.41
N PRO A 55 14.86 1.72 -12.83
CA PRO A 55 14.15 2.93 -12.38
C PRO A 55 13.65 2.84 -10.93
N HIS A 56 13.27 3.98 -10.34
CA HIS A 56 12.50 3.99 -9.10
C HIS A 56 11.17 3.23 -9.30
N PRO A 57 10.62 2.59 -8.26
CA PRO A 57 9.27 2.04 -8.31
C PRO A 57 8.23 3.13 -8.62
N GLU A 58 7.30 2.85 -9.52
CA GLU A 58 6.20 3.75 -9.87
C GLU A 58 5.16 3.85 -8.75
N SER A 59 5.05 2.84 -7.91
CA SER A 59 4.23 2.90 -6.70
C SER A 59 4.99 2.36 -5.48
N VAL A 60 4.95 3.14 -4.40
CA VAL A 60 5.61 2.81 -3.13
C VAL A 60 4.56 2.71 -2.03
N PRO A 61 4.04 1.51 -1.74
CA PRO A 61 3.10 1.30 -0.65
C PRO A 61 3.78 1.35 0.72
N ILE A 62 3.25 2.18 1.60
CA ILE A 62 3.61 2.24 3.02
C ILE A 62 2.44 1.64 3.80
N ASN A 63 2.68 0.49 4.41
CA ASN A 63 1.72 -0.22 5.24
C ASN A 63 2.13 -0.08 6.71
N ALA A 64 1.17 -0.05 7.62
CA ALA A 64 1.39 -0.39 9.01
C ALA A 64 1.03 -1.86 9.24
N LEU A 65 1.75 -2.51 10.14
CA LEU A 65 1.44 -3.87 10.58
C LEU A 65 0.02 -3.89 11.15
N VAL A 66 -0.82 -4.75 10.60
CA VAL A 66 -2.09 -5.14 11.22
C VAL A 66 -1.80 -6.42 11.99
N ALA A 67 -1.81 -6.35 13.31
CA ALA A 67 -1.52 -7.51 14.16
C ALA A 67 -2.68 -8.52 14.08
N ILE A 68 -2.37 -9.75 13.64
CA ILE A 68 -3.37 -10.81 13.44
C ILE A 68 -3.11 -11.93 14.45
N LYS A 69 -4.16 -12.31 15.17
CA LYS A 69 -4.14 -13.43 16.11
C LYS A 69 -3.64 -14.72 15.44
N GLY A 70 -2.74 -15.42 16.11
CA GLY A 70 -2.07 -16.63 15.66
C GLY A 70 -0.80 -16.39 14.84
N THR A 71 -0.46 -15.13 14.52
CA THR A 71 0.82 -14.81 13.90
C THR A 71 1.88 -14.53 14.98
N PRO A 72 3.19 -14.73 14.70
CA PRO A 72 4.25 -14.39 15.64
C PRO A 72 4.32 -12.91 16.05
N LEU A 73 3.59 -12.04 15.36
CA LEU A 73 3.55 -10.59 15.59
C LEU A 73 2.19 -10.12 16.15
N GLU A 74 1.39 -11.03 16.70
CA GLU A 74 0.05 -10.73 17.21
C GLU A 74 0.01 -9.71 18.35
N ASP A 75 1.08 -9.63 19.15
CA ASP A 75 1.19 -8.74 20.31
C ASP A 75 2.02 -7.47 20.02
N GLN A 76 2.37 -7.22 18.76
CA GLN A 76 3.12 -6.01 18.42
C GLN A 76 2.26 -4.75 18.65
N PRO A 77 2.82 -3.68 19.24
CA PRO A 77 2.10 -2.44 19.43
C PRO A 77 1.80 -1.74 18.09
N PRO A 78 0.70 -0.98 18.01
CA PRO A 78 0.39 -0.22 16.81
C PRO A 78 1.47 0.83 16.53
N VAL A 79 1.70 1.10 15.25
CA VAL A 79 2.64 2.15 14.82
C VAL A 79 2.05 3.52 15.11
N ASP A 80 2.86 4.44 15.66
CA ASP A 80 2.45 5.83 15.80
C ASP A 80 2.03 6.39 14.43
N PRO A 81 0.81 6.91 14.26
CA PRO A 81 0.37 7.49 12.99
C PRO A 81 1.31 8.58 12.45
N LEU A 82 2.01 9.32 13.31
CA LEU A 82 2.98 10.34 12.89
C LEU A 82 4.28 9.74 12.33
N ASP A 83 4.64 8.52 12.74
CA ASP A 83 5.75 7.80 12.10
C ASP A 83 5.39 7.39 10.67
N ILE A 84 4.15 6.95 10.44
CA ILE A 84 3.64 6.64 9.10
C ILE A 84 3.69 7.91 8.23
N VAL A 85 3.22 9.04 8.76
CA VAL A 85 3.30 10.35 8.08
C VAL A 85 4.75 10.70 7.73
N ARG A 86 5.69 10.52 8.68
CA ARG A 86 7.11 10.83 8.47
C ARG A 86 7.71 9.96 7.37
N VAL A 87 7.41 8.67 7.36
CA VAL A 87 7.86 7.74 6.31
C VAL A 87 7.27 8.13 4.95
N CYS A 88 5.99 8.51 4.87
CA CYS A 88 5.38 9.04 3.65
C CYS A 88 6.08 10.31 3.15
N ALA A 89 6.42 11.24 4.04
CA ALA A 89 7.14 12.47 3.70
C ALA A 89 8.53 12.16 3.11
N VAL A 90 9.29 11.30 3.78
CA VAL A 90 10.63 10.90 3.33
C VAL A 90 10.55 10.17 1.98
N ALA A 91 9.60 9.25 1.82
CA ALA A 91 9.38 8.55 0.56
C ALA A 91 9.06 9.51 -0.59
N ARG A 92 8.19 10.50 -0.37
CA ARG A 92 7.88 11.54 -1.37
C ARG A 92 9.12 12.34 -1.76
N ILE A 93 9.94 12.76 -0.78
CA ILE A 93 11.14 13.57 -1.04
C ILE A 93 12.16 12.76 -1.85
N MET A 94 12.38 11.50 -1.48
CA MET A 94 13.39 10.64 -2.13
C MET A 94 12.94 10.14 -3.51
N MET A 95 11.64 9.94 -3.72
CA MET A 95 11.07 9.37 -4.94
C MET A 95 9.93 10.25 -5.47
N PRO A 96 10.23 11.46 -5.99
CA PRO A 96 9.22 12.47 -6.32
C PRO A 96 8.25 12.04 -7.43
N GLY A 97 8.65 11.14 -8.33
CA GLY A 97 7.79 10.58 -9.38
C GLY A 97 6.91 9.42 -8.96
N ALA A 98 7.14 8.81 -7.78
CA ALA A 98 6.41 7.63 -7.34
C ALA A 98 5.03 7.99 -6.77
N MET A 99 4.07 7.08 -6.95
CA MET A 99 2.80 7.06 -6.23
C MET A 99 3.01 6.48 -4.83
N VAL A 100 3.13 7.35 -3.83
CA VAL A 100 3.26 6.94 -2.42
C VAL A 100 1.88 6.53 -1.92
N ARG A 101 1.70 5.24 -1.61
CA ARG A 101 0.38 4.66 -1.29
C ARG A 101 0.22 4.39 0.19
N LEU A 102 -0.69 5.12 0.84
CA LEU A 102 -1.12 4.85 2.20
C LEU A 102 -2.06 3.64 2.20
N SER A 103 -1.58 2.50 2.70
CA SER A 103 -2.18 1.19 2.41
C SER A 103 -2.72 0.49 3.68
N ALA A 104 -2.25 -0.72 4.01
CA ALA A 104 -2.76 -1.47 5.18
C ALA A 104 -2.49 -0.73 6.50
N GLY A 105 -3.41 -0.90 7.46
CA GLY A 105 -3.39 -0.20 8.76
C GLY A 105 -4.02 1.20 8.74
N ARG A 106 -4.47 1.69 7.58
CA ARG A 106 -5.12 3.01 7.46
C ARG A 106 -6.40 3.13 8.29
N GLY A 107 -7.15 2.04 8.46
CA GLY A 107 -8.35 2.04 9.31
C GLY A 107 -8.08 2.32 10.79
N GLU A 108 -6.86 2.08 11.26
CA GLU A 108 -6.43 2.37 12.63
C GLU A 108 -5.91 3.82 12.78
N MET A 109 -5.68 4.52 11.66
CA MET A 109 -5.26 5.91 11.66
C MET A 109 -6.46 6.83 11.83
N GLY A 110 -6.35 7.75 12.78
CA GLY A 110 -7.29 8.87 12.92
C GLY A 110 -7.35 9.72 11.65
N ARG A 111 -8.51 10.36 11.43
CA ARG A 111 -8.80 11.19 10.25
C ARG A 111 -7.70 12.24 10.01
N GLU A 112 -7.29 12.94 11.05
CA GLU A 112 -6.28 14.00 10.99
C GLU A 112 -4.91 13.47 10.56
N ALA A 113 -4.55 12.26 11.01
CA ALA A 113 -3.29 11.63 10.61
C ALA A 113 -3.31 11.20 9.14
N GLN A 114 -4.45 10.70 8.64
CA GLN A 114 -4.61 10.40 7.21
C GLN A 114 -4.54 11.67 6.36
N MET A 115 -5.20 12.75 6.78
CA MET A 115 -5.08 14.06 6.11
C MET A 115 -3.64 14.55 6.08
N LEU A 116 -2.93 14.43 7.21
CA LEU A 116 -1.53 14.81 7.30
C LEU A 116 -0.63 13.93 6.40
N ALA A 117 -0.91 12.64 6.28
CA ALA A 117 -0.19 11.75 5.37
C ALA A 117 -0.37 12.16 3.90
N PHE A 118 -1.58 12.58 3.50
CA PHE A 118 -1.81 13.14 2.17
C PHE A 118 -1.02 14.44 1.95
N MET A 119 -1.03 15.36 2.91
CA MET A 119 -0.22 16.59 2.82
C MET A 119 1.29 16.30 2.79
N ALA A 120 1.74 15.26 3.48
CA ALA A 120 3.13 14.83 3.51
C ALA A 120 3.60 14.24 2.17
N GLY A 121 2.68 13.79 1.30
CA GLY A 121 3.01 13.33 -0.05
C GLY A 121 2.41 11.98 -0.45
N ALA A 122 1.65 11.33 0.43
CA ALA A 122 0.83 10.19 0.02
C ALA A 122 -0.23 10.66 -1.00
N ASN A 123 -0.41 9.91 -2.07
CA ASN A 123 -1.34 10.26 -3.15
C ASN A 123 -2.05 9.05 -3.76
N SER A 124 -2.05 7.93 -3.04
CA SER A 124 -2.72 6.69 -3.43
C SER A 124 -3.22 5.97 -2.17
N ILE A 125 -4.35 5.27 -2.27
CA ILE A 125 -4.93 4.41 -1.23
C ILE A 125 -5.52 3.15 -1.85
N PHE A 126 -5.74 2.11 -1.04
CA PHE A 126 -6.66 1.04 -1.39
C PHE A 126 -8.10 1.47 -1.06
N TYR A 127 -9.00 1.21 -2.01
CA TYR A 127 -10.38 1.67 -1.99
C TYR A 127 -11.35 0.48 -2.06
N GLY A 128 -12.32 0.45 -1.15
CA GLY A 128 -13.25 -0.67 -0.96
C GLY A 128 -13.16 -1.24 0.47
N ASP A 129 -14.15 -2.02 0.88
CA ASP A 129 -14.38 -2.33 2.31
C ASP A 129 -13.39 -3.34 2.91
N GLN A 130 -12.61 -4.03 2.08
CA GLN A 130 -11.65 -5.05 2.50
C GLN A 130 -10.36 -4.96 1.68
N LEU A 131 -9.24 -5.28 2.33
CA LEU A 131 -7.96 -5.56 1.66
C LEU A 131 -7.89 -7.05 1.27
N LEU A 132 -6.79 -7.73 1.58
CA LEU A 132 -6.64 -9.17 1.36
C LEU A 132 -7.46 -9.97 2.37
N THR A 133 -7.24 -9.72 3.66
CA THR A 133 -7.87 -10.48 4.76
C THR A 133 -8.40 -9.60 5.89
N THR A 134 -8.12 -8.29 5.85
CA THR A 134 -8.49 -7.32 6.89
C THR A 134 -9.49 -6.32 6.34
N GLY A 135 -10.29 -5.73 7.23
CA GLY A 135 -11.14 -4.59 6.87
C GLY A 135 -10.33 -3.39 6.38
N ASN A 136 -11.01 -2.50 5.67
CA ASN A 136 -10.50 -1.24 5.16
C ASN A 136 -11.59 -0.17 5.38
N PRO A 137 -11.27 1.14 5.42
CA PRO A 137 -12.31 2.16 5.49
C PRO A 137 -13.34 2.02 4.36
N ALA A 138 -14.60 2.29 4.71
CA ALA A 138 -15.71 2.17 3.77
C ALA A 138 -15.58 3.19 2.62
N HIS A 139 -16.16 2.83 1.48
CA HIS A 139 -16.19 3.66 0.27
C HIS A 139 -16.63 5.12 0.55
N GLU A 140 -17.69 5.30 1.34
CA GLU A 140 -18.24 6.62 1.68
C GLU A 140 -17.30 7.44 2.58
N GLU A 141 -16.60 6.78 3.50
CA GLU A 141 -15.64 7.42 4.39
C GLU A 141 -14.45 7.98 3.61
N ASP A 142 -13.95 7.21 2.64
CA ASP A 142 -12.87 7.61 1.75
C ASP A 142 -13.24 8.80 0.87
N LEU A 143 -14.43 8.77 0.26
CA LEU A 143 -14.92 9.88 -0.53
C LEU A 143 -15.07 11.15 0.31
N ALA A 144 -15.60 11.02 1.53
CA ALA A 144 -15.73 12.14 2.45
C ALA A 144 -14.36 12.70 2.89
N LEU A 145 -13.39 11.83 3.14
CA LEU A 145 -12.02 12.21 3.50
C LEU A 145 -11.32 12.95 2.35
N LEU A 146 -11.34 12.39 1.15
CA LEU A 146 -10.72 12.99 -0.04
C LEU A 146 -11.34 14.35 -0.35
N LYS A 147 -12.67 14.47 -0.27
CA LYS A 147 -13.37 15.75 -0.44
C LYS A 147 -12.91 16.80 0.58
N LYS A 148 -12.77 16.42 1.86
CA LYS A 148 -12.28 17.32 2.92
C LYS A 148 -10.81 17.70 2.72
N ALA A 149 -10.00 16.80 2.19
CA ALA A 149 -8.61 17.07 1.83
C ALA A 149 -8.45 17.90 0.55
N GLY A 150 -9.55 18.23 -0.15
CA GLY A 150 -9.50 18.95 -1.43
C GLY A 150 -8.92 18.11 -2.58
N MET A 151 -8.90 16.78 -2.42
CA MET A 151 -8.35 15.85 -3.39
C MET A 151 -9.44 15.31 -4.31
N ARG A 152 -9.02 14.90 -5.51
CA ARG A 152 -9.88 14.22 -6.49
C ARG A 152 -9.30 12.86 -6.83
N ALA A 153 -10.17 11.89 -7.10
CA ALA A 153 -9.74 10.60 -7.63
C ALA A 153 -9.08 10.79 -9.00
N LEU A 154 -8.02 10.01 -9.25
CA LEU A 154 -7.42 9.94 -10.58
C LEU A 154 -8.41 9.26 -11.53
N VAL A 155 -8.67 9.90 -12.67
CA VAL A 155 -9.48 9.30 -13.73
C VAL A 155 -8.53 8.52 -14.65
N PRO A 156 -8.75 7.22 -14.86
CA PRO A 156 -7.97 6.46 -15.84
C PRO A 156 -8.05 7.10 -17.23
N ALA A 157 -6.94 7.18 -17.94
CA ALA A 157 -6.86 7.84 -19.26
C ALA A 157 -7.82 7.23 -20.30
N ASP A 158 -8.17 5.94 -20.18
CA ASP A 158 -9.12 5.26 -21.04
C ASP A 158 -10.59 5.62 -20.76
N ARG A 159 -10.89 6.21 -19.59
CA ARG A 159 -12.22 6.78 -19.28
C ARG A 159 -12.37 8.21 -19.79
N GLU A 160 -11.30 8.99 -19.89
CA GLU A 160 -11.33 10.30 -20.55
C GLU A 160 -11.51 10.16 -22.07
N ALA A 161 -11.02 9.05 -22.66
CA ALA A 161 -11.17 8.73 -24.08
C ALA A 161 -12.53 8.12 -24.48
N GLY A 162 -13.51 8.06 -23.57
CA GLY A 162 -14.87 7.63 -23.90
C GLY A 162 -15.00 6.14 -24.25
N ARG A 163 -14.46 5.23 -23.42
CA ARG A 163 -14.86 3.82 -23.50
C ARG A 163 -16.37 3.71 -23.26
N PRO A 164 -17.12 2.94 -24.08
CA PRO A 164 -18.51 2.65 -23.77
C PRO A 164 -18.58 2.00 -22.38
N GLU A 165 -19.56 2.43 -21.58
CA GLU A 165 -19.80 1.84 -20.26
C GLU A 165 -19.82 0.32 -20.39
N ALA A 166 -19.04 -0.37 -19.54
CA ALA A 166 -19.17 -1.81 -19.43
C ALA A 166 -20.63 -2.06 -19.01
N SER A 167 -21.41 -2.67 -19.90
CA SER A 167 -22.79 -3.04 -19.62
C SER A 167 -22.83 -3.78 -18.29
N SER A 168 -23.76 -3.39 -17.43
CA SER A 168 -24.03 -4.04 -16.14
C SER A 168 -24.64 -5.44 -16.33
N GLU A 169 -24.02 -6.29 -17.16
CA GLU A 169 -24.32 -7.70 -17.15
C GLU A 169 -23.81 -8.26 -15.83
N LYS A 170 -24.79 -8.61 -14.98
CA LYS A 170 -24.55 -9.36 -13.76
C LYS A 170 -23.67 -10.55 -14.11
N LEU A 171 -22.49 -10.61 -13.50
CA LEU A 171 -21.70 -11.86 -13.45
C LEU A 171 -22.67 -12.99 -13.07
N PRO A 172 -22.72 -14.09 -13.85
CA PRO A 172 -23.59 -15.19 -13.51
C PRO A 172 -23.20 -15.69 -12.13
N ALA A 173 -24.20 -15.88 -11.27
CA ALA A 173 -24.00 -16.38 -9.93
C ALA A 173 -23.18 -17.69 -10.01
N THR A 174 -21.97 -17.66 -9.46
CA THR A 174 -21.18 -18.87 -9.24
C THR A 174 -22.03 -19.84 -8.45
N GLN A 175 -22.43 -20.95 -9.07
CA GLN A 175 -23.02 -22.07 -8.36
C GLN A 175 -22.01 -22.52 -7.31
N ALA A 176 -22.44 -22.53 -6.05
CA ALA A 176 -21.66 -23.11 -4.96
C ALA A 176 -21.28 -24.54 -5.35
N ALA A 177 -19.98 -24.81 -5.42
CA ALA A 177 -19.48 -26.17 -5.56
C ALA A 177 -20.01 -26.98 -4.37
N GLN A 178 -20.79 -28.02 -4.67
CA GLN A 178 -21.24 -28.97 -3.66
C GLN A 178 -20.02 -29.69 -3.07
N PRO A 179 -19.98 -29.95 -1.75
CA PRO A 179 -18.91 -30.72 -1.16
C PRO A 179 -18.96 -32.15 -1.71
N VAL A 180 -17.81 -32.60 -2.23
CA VAL A 180 -17.60 -34.02 -2.55
C VAL A 180 -17.51 -34.76 -1.22
N ALA A 181 -18.29 -35.83 -1.10
CA ALA A 181 -18.36 -36.71 0.07
C ALA A 181 -17.02 -37.40 0.38
#